data_AF-A0A7X8CJL8-F1
#
_entry.id   AF-A0A7X8CJL8-F1
#
_cell.length_a   1.000
_cell.length_b   1.000
_cell.length_c   1.000
_cell.angle_alpha   90.00
_cell.angle_beta   90.00
_cell.angle_gamma   90.00
#
_symmetry.space_group_name_H-M   'P 1'
#
loop_
_entity.id
_entity.type
_entity.pdbx_description
1 polymer ?
#
loop_
_entity_poly.entity_id
_entity_poly.type
_entity_poly.pdbx_seq_one_letter_code
_entity_poly.pdbx_strand_id
1 'polypeptide(L)'
;MCAVKTKKRNHKTHKLLNFPNRIKKNYLEAKQCYENDLYYSCCLMCRVVLEQVLKKTEKNLSGQKFEFYDRSLMELINRYGRIFSQEVRDAMFNIYWNGNQSAHSDIITGKEEANDSFHSLQIFLAGIFSSESKKKFRFGLDNFFSNDYVNQL
;
A
#
# COMPACT_ATOMS: atom_id res chain seq x y z
N MET A 1 30.84 23.98 -18.71
CA MET A 1 30.23 23.22 -17.59
C MET A 1 28.78 23.66 -17.46
N CYS A 2 27.81 22.81 -17.82
CA CYS A 2 26.39 23.14 -17.70
C CYS A 2 25.88 22.79 -16.30
N ALA A 3 25.44 23.80 -15.55
CA ALA A 3 24.83 23.62 -14.23
C ALA A 3 23.46 22.93 -14.37
N VAL A 4 23.37 21.68 -13.90
CA VAL A 4 22.12 20.93 -13.82
C VAL A 4 21.30 21.52 -12.68
N LYS A 5 20.25 22.28 -13.01
CA LYS A 5 19.27 22.78 -12.04
C LYS A 5 18.50 21.58 -11.47
N THR A 6 18.81 21.19 -10.24
CA THR A 6 18.04 20.20 -9.49
C THR A 6 16.67 20.79 -9.15
N LYS A 7 15.62 20.27 -9.79
CA LYS A 7 14.23 20.56 -9.40
C LYS A 7 13.99 20.04 -7.98
N LYS A 8 13.80 20.96 -7.02
CA LYS A 8 13.22 20.66 -5.71
C LYS A 8 11.90 19.92 -5.92
N ARG A 9 11.85 18.63 -5.56
CA ARG A 9 10.60 17.87 -5.48
C ARG A 9 9.78 18.47 -4.35
N ASN A 10 8.72 19.18 -4.69
CA ASN A 10 7.70 19.58 -3.73
C ASN A 10 7.10 18.30 -3.15
N HIS A 11 7.33 18.03 -1.86
CA HIS A 11 6.59 17.02 -1.12
C HIS A 11 5.12 17.46 -1.07
N LYS A 12 4.33 16.99 -2.02
CA LYS A 12 2.87 17.10 -1.92
C LYS A 12 2.44 16.25 -0.73
N THR A 13 1.96 16.89 0.33
CA THR A 13 1.25 16.20 1.41
C THR A 13 -0.05 15.66 0.84
N HIS A 14 -0.05 14.39 0.46
CA HIS A 14 -1.26 13.72 0.00
C HIS A 14 -2.23 13.61 1.18
N LYS A 15 -3.31 14.38 1.13
CA LYS A 15 -4.36 14.36 2.15
C LYS A 15 -5.12 13.03 2.01
N LEU A 16 -4.86 12.10 2.91
CA LEU A 16 -5.49 10.78 2.98
C LEU A 16 -6.97 10.95 3.35
N LEU A 17 -7.89 10.64 2.43
CA LEU A 17 -9.34 10.77 2.65
C LEU A 17 -10.00 9.38 2.69
N ASN A 18 -10.67 9.08 3.81
CA ASN A 18 -11.60 7.96 4.03
C ASN A 18 -11.12 6.56 3.61
N PHE A 19 -10.30 5.95 4.44
CA PHE A 19 -9.98 4.51 4.35
C PHE A 19 -11.13 3.63 4.83
N PRO A 20 -11.31 2.43 4.26
CA PRO A 20 -12.06 1.37 4.93
C PRO A 20 -11.57 1.12 6.35
N ASN A 21 -12.49 0.84 7.28
CA ASN A 21 -12.20 0.69 8.71
C ASN A 21 -11.06 -0.30 9.00
N ARG A 22 -10.99 -1.44 8.29
CA ARG A 22 -9.92 -2.44 8.46
C ARG A 22 -8.56 -1.94 7.96
N ILE A 23 -8.51 -1.25 6.82
CA ILE A 23 -7.26 -0.67 6.28
C ILE A 23 -6.78 0.46 7.19
N LYS A 24 -7.70 1.29 7.69
CA LYS A 24 -7.39 2.36 8.65
C LYS A 24 -6.75 1.80 9.92
N LYS A 25 -7.32 0.73 10.48
CA LYS A 25 -6.78 0.08 11.68
C LYS A 25 -5.33 -0.38 11.45
N ASN A 26 -5.09 -1.14 10.40
CA ASN A 26 -3.77 -1.70 10.12
C ASN A 26 -2.73 -0.62 9.75
N TYR A 27 -3.15 0.47 9.12
CA TYR A 27 -2.30 1.65 8.90
C TYR A 27 -1.89 2.31 10.23
N LEU A 28 -2.84 2.51 11.16
CA LEU A 28 -2.55 3.09 12.46
C LEU A 28 -1.64 2.19 13.29
N GLU A 29 -1.82 0.87 13.19
CA GLU A 29 -0.95 -0.10 13.84
C GLU A 29 0.47 -0.07 13.24
N ALA A 30 0.61 -0.03 11.91
CA ALA A 30 1.92 0.15 11.26
C ALA A 30 2.63 1.45 11.72
N LYS A 31 1.85 2.53 11.87
CA LYS A 31 2.34 3.81 12.38
C LYS A 31 2.82 3.69 13.83
N GLN A 32 2.02 3.07 14.70
CA GLN A 32 2.38 2.85 16.09
C GLN A 32 3.63 1.99 16.22
N CYS A 33 3.78 0.93 15.40
CA CYS A 33 5.01 0.14 15.37
C CYS A 33 6.23 0.99 15.01
N TYR A 34 6.12 1.88 14.01
CA TYR A 34 7.21 2.78 13.63
C TYR A 34 7.58 3.77 14.76
N GLU A 35 6.58 4.39 15.38
CA GLU A 35 6.77 5.39 16.45
C GLU A 35 7.33 4.79 17.75
N ASN A 36 7.16 3.49 17.97
CA ASN A 36 7.69 2.76 19.14
C ASN A 36 8.92 1.91 18.81
N ASP A 37 9.62 2.20 17.71
CA ASP A 37 10.83 1.50 17.28
C ASP A 37 10.68 -0.03 17.05
N LEU A 38 9.44 -0.49 16.82
CA LEU A 38 9.11 -1.87 16.45
C LEU A 38 9.22 -2.05 14.93
N TYR A 39 10.44 -1.89 14.40
CA TYR A 39 10.70 -1.81 12.95
C TYR A 39 10.29 -3.05 12.17
N TYR A 40 10.57 -4.25 12.70
CA TYR A 40 10.10 -5.52 12.11
C TYR A 40 8.58 -5.56 11.98
N SER A 41 7.88 -5.26 13.07
CA SER A 41 6.41 -5.23 13.09
C SER A 41 5.86 -4.18 12.14
N CYS A 42 6.51 -3.02 12.03
CA CYS A 42 6.13 -1.98 11.08
C CYS A 42 6.17 -2.50 9.63
N CYS A 43 7.28 -3.12 9.21
CA CYS A 43 7.42 -3.69 7.86
C CYS A 43 6.39 -4.77 7.57
N LEU A 44 6.14 -5.67 8.53
CA LEU A 44 5.12 -6.72 8.41
C LEU A 44 3.72 -6.12 8.27
N MET A 45 3.37 -5.13 9.08
CA MET A 45 2.06 -4.47 9.01
C MET A 45 1.87 -3.71 7.69
N CYS A 46 2.91 -3.07 7.16
CA CYS A 46 2.86 -2.46 5.83
C CYS A 46 2.54 -3.50 4.75
N ARG A 47 3.19 -4.67 4.80
CA ARG A 47 2.93 -5.79 3.89
C ARG A 47 1.50 -6.32 4.00
N VAL A 48 0.98 -6.48 5.23
CA VAL A 48 -0.40 -6.92 5.47
C VAL A 48 -1.40 -5.95 4.83
N VAL A 49 -1.20 -4.63 4.96
CA VAL A 49 -2.08 -3.65 4.32
C VAL A 49 -2.04 -3.77 2.80
N LEU A 50 -0.85 -3.88 2.21
CA LEU A 50 -0.69 -4.06 0.76
C LEU A 50 -1.45 -5.30 0.26
N GLU A 51 -1.26 -6.43 0.94
CA GLU A 51 -1.90 -7.70 0.60
C GLU A 51 -3.42 -7.63 0.68
N GLN A 52 -3.97 -7.03 1.74
CA GLN A 52 -5.42 -6.84 1.89
C GLN A 52 -6.02 -6.01 0.76
N VAL A 53 -5.36 -4.92 0.39
CA VAL A 53 -5.82 -4.03 -0.67
C VAL A 53 -5.79 -4.74 -2.02
N LEU A 54 -4.72 -5.45 -2.34
CA LEU A 54 -4.60 -6.16 -3.62
C LEU A 54 -5.56 -7.35 -3.73
N LYS A 55 -5.76 -8.13 -2.66
CA LYS A 55 -6.76 -9.21 -2.64
C LYS A 55 -8.19 -8.68 -2.81
N LYS A 56 -8.52 -7.55 -2.16
CA LYS A 56 -9.82 -6.89 -2.36
C LYS A 56 -9.97 -6.37 -3.79
N THR A 57 -8.90 -5.82 -4.37
CA THR A 57 -8.86 -5.37 -5.77
C THR A 57 -9.10 -6.53 -6.73
N GLU A 58 -8.43 -7.66 -6.51
CA GLU A 58 -8.62 -8.87 -7.31
C GLU A 58 -10.06 -9.38 -7.26
N LYS A 59 -10.62 -9.56 -6.06
CA LYS A 59 -12.00 -10.02 -5.86
C LYS A 59 -13.01 -9.14 -6.61
N ASN A 60 -12.79 -7.82 -6.61
CA ASN A 60 -13.66 -6.87 -7.30
C ASN A 60 -13.56 -6.96 -8.83
N LEU A 61 -12.38 -7.28 -9.37
CA LEU A 61 -12.15 -7.33 -10.81
C LEU A 61 -12.45 -8.70 -11.44
N SER A 62 -12.20 -9.79 -10.72
CA SER A 62 -12.44 -11.15 -11.22
C SER A 62 -13.88 -11.62 -11.02
N GLY A 63 -14.60 -11.03 -10.05
CA GLY A 63 -15.89 -11.54 -9.57
C GLY A 63 -15.81 -12.90 -8.86
N GLN A 64 -14.61 -13.47 -8.70
CA GLN A 64 -14.38 -14.76 -8.07
C GLN A 64 -14.10 -14.59 -6.56
N LYS A 65 -14.67 -15.49 -5.75
CA LYS A 65 -14.26 -15.62 -4.34
C LYS A 65 -12.92 -16.36 -4.33
N PHE A 66 -11.84 -15.65 -4.05
CA PHE A 66 -10.53 -16.25 -3.83
C PHE A 66 -10.33 -16.57 -2.34
N GLU A 67 -9.66 -17.69 -2.08
CA GLU A 67 -9.12 -18.04 -0.77
C GLU A 67 -7.83 -17.24 -0.49
N PHE A 68 -7.49 -17.12 0.79
CA PHE A 68 -6.33 -16.32 1.23
C PHE A 68 -4.99 -16.84 0.65
N TYR A 69 -4.93 -18.07 0.17
CA TYR A 69 -3.70 -18.73 -0.30
C TYR A 69 -3.58 -18.82 -1.82
N ASP A 70 -4.56 -18.34 -2.59
CA ASP A 70 -4.62 -18.63 -4.02
C ASP A 70 -3.49 -17.97 -4.82
N ARG A 71 -2.93 -16.86 -4.34
CA ARG A 71 -1.87 -16.10 -5.03
C ARG A 71 -0.89 -15.46 -4.09
N SER A 72 0.38 -15.50 -4.50
CA SER A 72 1.45 -14.80 -3.80
C SER A 72 1.30 -13.28 -3.94
N LEU A 73 1.82 -12.54 -2.96
CA LEU A 73 1.82 -11.07 -3.00
C LEU A 73 2.54 -10.53 -4.25
N MET A 74 3.59 -11.21 -4.70
CA MET A 74 4.31 -10.86 -5.93
C MET A 74 3.42 -10.96 -7.18
N GLU A 75 2.63 -12.03 -7.30
CA GLU A 75 1.69 -12.19 -8.41
C GLU A 75 0.62 -11.11 -8.40
N LEU A 76 0.10 -10.77 -7.23
CA LEU A 76 -0.87 -9.68 -7.06
C LEU A 76 -0.29 -8.33 -7.54
N ILE A 77 0.95 -8.02 -7.16
CA ILE A 77 1.65 -6.80 -7.58
C ILE A 77 1.88 -6.80 -9.09
N ASN A 78 2.33 -7.90 -9.67
CA ASN A 78 2.59 -7.98 -11.10
C ASN A 78 1.31 -7.84 -11.96
N ARG A 79 0.20 -8.38 -11.46
CA ARG A 79 -1.09 -8.35 -12.15
C ARG A 79 -1.79 -7.00 -12.04
N TYR A 80 -1.88 -6.46 -10.82
CA TYR A 80 -2.68 -5.26 -10.54
C TYR A 80 -1.83 -3.99 -10.42
N GLY A 81 -0.54 -4.10 -10.13
CA GLY A 81 0.38 -2.97 -10.04
C GLY A 81 0.49 -2.15 -11.33
N ARG A 82 0.30 -2.79 -12.49
CA ARG A 82 0.30 -2.11 -13.81
C ARG A 82 -0.87 -1.16 -14.01
N ILE A 83 -1.93 -1.31 -13.21
CA ILE A 83 -3.07 -0.42 -13.25
C ILE A 83 -2.65 0.93 -12.66
N PHE A 84 -1.81 0.94 -11.62
CA PHE A 84 -1.42 2.16 -10.92
C PHE A 84 -0.24 2.90 -11.58
N SER A 85 0.07 4.11 -11.10
CA SER A 85 1.24 4.85 -11.56
C SER A 85 2.53 4.11 -11.21
N GLN A 86 3.61 4.40 -11.94
CA GLN A 86 4.92 3.81 -11.66
C GLN A 86 5.36 4.04 -10.20
N GLU A 87 5.15 5.24 -9.68
CA GLU A 87 5.43 5.60 -8.28
C GLU A 87 4.69 4.70 -7.28
N VAL A 88 3.41 4.43 -7.50
CA VAL A 88 2.62 3.55 -6.64
C VAL A 88 3.09 2.11 -6.76
N ARG A 89 3.43 1.67 -7.97
CA ARG A 89 3.95 0.32 -8.23
C ARG A 89 5.31 0.11 -7.57
N ASP A 90 6.21 1.08 -7.63
CA ASP A 90 7.51 1.04 -6.94
C ASP A 90 7.32 0.96 -5.43
N ALA A 91 6.36 1.72 -4.88
CA ALA A 91 6.00 1.63 -3.47
C ALA A 91 5.48 0.23 -3.08
N MET A 92 4.69 -0.43 -3.94
CA MET A 92 4.27 -1.82 -3.68
C MET A 92 5.46 -2.78 -3.58
N PHE A 93 6.45 -2.65 -4.47
CA PHE A 93 7.64 -3.51 -4.46
C PHE A 93 8.51 -3.27 -3.22
N ASN A 94 8.69 -2.01 -2.81
CA ASN A 94 9.44 -1.69 -1.58
C ASN A 94 8.79 -2.32 -0.34
N ILE A 95 7.46 -2.18 -0.20
CA ILE A 95 6.72 -2.82 0.91
C ILE A 95 6.87 -4.35 0.87
N TYR A 96 6.72 -4.96 -0.31
CA TYR A 96 6.89 -6.40 -0.49
C TYR A 96 8.28 -6.88 -0.08
N TRP A 97 9.32 -6.20 -0.56
CA TRP A 97 10.71 -6.55 -0.30
C TRP A 97 11.01 -6.47 1.21
N ASN A 98 10.78 -5.31 1.82
CA ASN A 98 11.07 -5.10 3.24
C ASN A 98 10.21 -6.02 4.12
N GLY A 99 8.93 -6.20 3.81
CA GLY A 99 8.04 -7.09 4.56
C GLY A 99 8.37 -8.58 4.42
N ASN A 100 8.98 -9.02 3.32
CA ASN A 100 9.47 -10.39 3.17
C ASN A 100 10.78 -10.60 3.93
N GLN A 101 11.71 -9.65 3.86
CA GLN A 101 12.96 -9.70 4.62
C GLN A 101 12.68 -9.76 6.13
N SER A 102 11.73 -8.97 6.61
CA SER A 102 11.29 -9.01 8.02
C SER A 102 10.59 -10.32 8.43
N ALA A 103 10.06 -11.10 7.47
CA ALA A 103 9.34 -12.35 7.75
C ALA A 103 10.20 -13.62 7.70
N HIS A 104 11.29 -13.61 6.92
CA HIS A 104 12.09 -14.80 6.62
C HIS A 104 13.57 -14.71 7.06
N SER A 105 13.99 -13.53 7.55
CA SER A 105 15.23 -13.22 8.28
C SER A 105 16.53 -13.94 7.86
N ASP A 106 17.23 -13.35 6.88
CA ASP A 106 18.70 -13.36 6.83
C ASP A 106 19.31 -11.96 7.10
N ILE A 107 18.48 -10.92 7.26
CA ILE A 107 18.91 -9.51 7.38
C ILE A 107 18.22 -8.82 8.57
N ILE A 108 18.99 -8.00 9.30
CA ILE A 108 18.48 -7.17 10.39
C ILE A 108 17.61 -6.04 9.79
N THR A 109 16.30 -6.03 10.06
CA THR A 109 15.42 -4.91 9.69
C THR A 109 15.63 -3.77 10.67
N GLY A 110 16.15 -2.64 10.18
CA GLY A 110 16.40 -1.44 10.96
C GLY A 110 15.39 -0.33 10.71
N LYS A 111 15.73 0.84 11.24
CA LYS A 111 14.90 2.06 11.14
C LYS A 111 14.73 2.51 9.69
N GLU A 112 15.76 2.35 8.86
CA GLU A 112 15.74 2.77 7.46
C GLU A 112 14.72 1.95 6.66
N GLU A 113 14.74 0.62 6.79
CA GLU A 113 13.80 -0.27 6.09
C GLU A 113 12.35 -0.03 6.54
N ALA A 114 12.14 0.21 7.85
CA ALA A 114 10.82 0.55 8.38
C ALA A 114 10.33 1.91 7.89
N ASN A 115 11.21 2.92 7.84
CA ASN A 115 10.87 4.23 7.29
C ASN A 115 10.51 4.13 5.80
N ASP A 116 11.30 3.40 5.01
CA ASP A 116 11.05 3.21 3.59
C ASP A 116 9.76 2.45 3.33
N SER A 117 9.48 1.41 4.13
CA SER A 117 8.25 0.63 4.04
C SER A 117 7.03 1.48 4.43
N PHE A 118 7.12 2.24 5.51
CA PHE A 118 6.03 3.10 5.98
C PHE A 118 5.77 4.28 5.04
N HIS A 119 6.82 4.90 4.50
CA HIS A 119 6.69 5.94 3.48
C HIS A 119 6.07 5.38 2.19
N SER A 120 6.51 4.21 1.75
CA SER A 120 5.93 3.51 0.60
C SER A 120 4.46 3.18 0.83
N LEU A 121 4.07 2.78 2.06
CA LEU A 121 2.67 2.56 2.42
C LEU A 121 1.83 3.83 2.26
N GLN A 122 2.36 5.00 2.65
CA GLN A 122 1.67 6.28 2.47
C GLN A 122 1.49 6.63 0.99
N ILE A 123 2.53 6.46 0.16
CA ILE A 123 2.46 6.65 -1.30
C ILE A 123 1.41 5.72 -1.91
N PHE A 124 1.46 4.45 -1.56
CA PHE A 124 0.52 3.42 -2.05
C PHE A 124 -0.93 3.77 -1.71
N LEU A 125 -1.21 4.05 -0.44
CA LEU A 125 -2.56 4.40 0.02
C LEU A 125 -3.03 5.73 -0.59
N ALA A 126 -2.17 6.73 -0.70
CA ALA A 126 -2.50 7.97 -1.40
C ALA A 126 -2.82 7.73 -2.88
N GLY A 127 -2.02 6.92 -3.56
CA GLY A 127 -2.23 6.57 -4.96
C GLY A 127 -3.57 5.87 -5.21
N ILE A 128 -4.02 5.06 -4.27
CA ILE A 128 -5.29 4.33 -4.37
C ILE A 128 -6.49 5.19 -3.92
N PHE A 129 -6.34 5.97 -2.84
CA PHE A 129 -7.45 6.64 -2.16
C PHE A 129 -7.54 8.15 -2.41
N SER A 130 -6.59 8.77 -3.12
CA SER A 130 -6.68 10.19 -3.42
C SER A 130 -7.82 10.53 -4.39
N SER A 131 -8.37 11.72 -4.22
CA SER A 131 -9.47 12.26 -5.04
C SER A 131 -9.12 12.47 -6.51
N GLU A 132 -7.83 12.58 -6.86
CA GLU A 132 -7.36 12.64 -8.25
C GLU A 132 -7.39 11.27 -8.94
N SER A 133 -7.16 10.19 -8.18
CA SER A 133 -7.24 8.81 -8.68
C SER A 133 -8.66 8.44 -9.12
N LYS A 134 -9.69 8.99 -8.47
CA LYS A 134 -11.12 8.81 -8.82
C LYS A 134 -11.48 9.31 -10.22
N LYS A 135 -10.73 10.28 -10.78
CA LYS A 135 -10.97 10.79 -12.14
C LYS A 135 -10.32 9.92 -13.24
N LYS A 136 -9.31 9.11 -12.91
CA LYS A 136 -8.55 8.31 -13.89
C LYS A 136 -8.83 6.80 -13.84
N PHE A 137 -9.29 6.27 -12.71
CA PHE A 137 -9.54 4.83 -12.55
C PHE A 137 -11.03 4.47 -12.54
N ARG A 138 -11.66 4.46 -13.71
CA ARG A 138 -12.97 3.81 -13.93
C ARG A 138 -12.82 2.27 -14.01
N PHE A 139 -12.11 1.67 -13.06
CA PHE A 139 -11.92 0.21 -12.97
C PHE A 139 -12.38 -0.29 -11.60
N GLY A 140 -13.69 -0.41 -11.39
CA GLY A 140 -14.28 -1.13 -10.25
C GLY A 140 -13.98 -0.61 -8.83
N LEU A 141 -13.18 0.46 -8.68
CA LEU A 141 -12.86 1.08 -7.40
C LEU A 141 -14.06 1.83 -6.79
N ASP A 142 -15.05 2.22 -7.60
CA ASP A 142 -16.28 2.84 -7.11
C ASP A 142 -17.04 1.91 -6.16
N ASN A 143 -16.98 0.59 -6.39
CA ASN A 143 -17.53 -0.45 -5.50
C ASN A 143 -16.64 -0.77 -4.29
N PHE A 144 -15.36 -0.35 -4.31
CA PHE A 144 -14.47 -0.49 -3.15
C PHE A 144 -14.94 0.38 -1.98
N PHE A 145 -15.55 1.52 -2.29
CA PHE A 145 -16.05 2.50 -1.32
C PHE A 145 -17.49 2.27 -0.88
N SER A 146 -18.34 1.66 -1.72
CA SER A 146 -19.77 1.48 -1.39
C SER A 146 -20.02 0.35 -0.40
N ASN A 147 -19.23 -0.74 -0.44
CA ASN A 147 -19.49 -1.93 0.39
C ASN A 147 -19.11 -1.80 1.87
N ASP A 148 -18.24 -0.86 2.25
CA ASP A 148 -17.90 -0.64 3.66
C ASP A 148 -18.94 0.23 4.40
N TYR A 149 -19.88 0.87 3.67
CA TYR A 149 -21.00 1.63 4.26
C TYR A 149 -22.26 0.79 4.50
N VAL A 150 -22.36 -0.42 3.93
CA VAL A 150 -23.62 -1.19 3.92
C VAL A 150 -23.69 -2.22 5.06
N ASN A 151 -22.59 -2.52 5.77
CA ASN A 151 -22.60 -3.52 6.86
C ASN A 151 -22.59 -2.89 8.28
N GLN A 152 -23.29 -1.76 8.48
CA GLN A 152 -23.50 -1.16 9.81
C GLN A 152 -24.99 -0.93 10.13
N LEU A 153 -25.86 -1.87 9.75
CA LEU A 153 -27.20 -1.99 10.32
C LEU A 153 -27.36 -3.38 10.95
#